data_AF-A0A8T1UQQ0-F1
#
_entry.id   AF-A0A8T1UQQ0-F1
#
_cell.length_a   1.000
_cell.length_b   1.000
_cell.length_c   1.000
_cell.angle_alpha   90.00
_cell.angle_beta   90.00
_cell.angle_gamma   90.00
#
_symmetry.space_group_name_H-M   'P 1'
#
loop_
_entity.id
_entity.type
_entity.pdbx_description
1 polymer ?
#
loop_
_entity_poly.entity_id
_entity_poly.type
_entity_poly.pdbx_seq_one_letter_code
_entity_poly.pdbx_strand_id
1 'polypeptide(L)'
;MKQADVPTQAILALVPVFNWYHDRPVELPKESDRVRKAMFARMLNHMDELPKATLCPLLPGHDPTCPLSHTYIEVMTYNPLYKRLVCRQPSHYWGSQIKEDDSCVCVHVDTGVTWEWMDDSKRMYCLRGAKCTNSKCLKSHSFEEMCWYNPSYKIKRCTVRAHDHIARARGTIAPPLDCSYYHIEEGKNADKREFTAEYDHVGMDVKMLFIERSHKPLADRLEALRYARINNL
;
A
#
# COMPACT_ATOMS: atom_id res chain seq x y z
N MET A 1 4.13 -16.47 -16.52
CA MET A 1 5.21 -15.76 -15.80
C MET A 1 6.38 -15.61 -16.75
N LYS A 2 6.95 -14.41 -16.88
CA LYS A 2 8.20 -14.21 -17.62
C LYS A 2 9.35 -14.80 -16.80
N GLN A 3 10.49 -15.09 -17.43
CA GLN A 3 11.66 -15.65 -16.74
C GLN A 3 12.19 -14.73 -15.62
N ALA A 4 11.98 -13.41 -15.75
CA ALA A 4 12.30 -12.43 -14.72
C ALA A 4 11.36 -12.45 -13.50
N ASP A 5 10.20 -13.10 -13.61
CA ASP A 5 9.21 -13.20 -12.53
C ASP A 5 9.42 -14.45 -11.67
N VAL A 6 10.42 -15.29 -11.99
CA VAL A 6 10.73 -16.50 -11.22
C VAL A 6 11.42 -16.09 -9.90
N PRO A 7 10.84 -16.44 -8.74
CA PRO A 7 11.44 -16.13 -7.45
C PRO A 7 12.81 -16.79 -7.29
N THR A 8 13.74 -16.13 -6.60
CA THR A 8 15.07 -16.70 -6.36
C THR A 8 14.99 -17.92 -5.44
N GLN A 9 15.96 -18.82 -5.53
CA GLN A 9 16.03 -20.00 -4.65
C GLN A 9 16.03 -19.63 -3.15
N ALA A 10 16.67 -18.51 -2.80
CA ALA A 10 16.67 -18.01 -1.43
C ALA A 10 15.27 -17.59 -0.95
N ILE A 11 14.45 -17.01 -1.82
CA ILE A 11 13.07 -16.62 -1.47
C ILE A 11 12.16 -17.86 -1.45
N LEU A 12 12.32 -18.79 -2.40
CA LEU A 12 11.57 -20.05 -2.42
C LEU A 12 11.81 -20.89 -1.15
N ALA A 13 13.04 -20.89 -0.63
CA ALA A 13 13.38 -21.57 0.62
C ALA A 13 12.63 -21.02 1.85
N LEU A 14 12.02 -19.84 1.77
CA LEU A 14 11.19 -19.28 2.84
C LEU A 14 9.75 -19.83 2.82
N VAL A 15 9.26 -20.35 1.71
CA VAL A 15 7.86 -20.78 1.58
C VAL A 15 7.47 -21.82 2.64
N PRO A 16 8.29 -22.85 2.95
CA PRO A 16 7.95 -23.84 3.96
C PRO A 16 7.86 -23.31 5.39
N VAL A 17 8.43 -22.12 5.67
CA VAL A 17 8.40 -21.52 7.02
C VAL A 17 7.26 -20.52 7.20
N PHE A 18 6.47 -20.25 6.16
CA PHE A 18 5.30 -19.39 6.28
C PHE A 18 4.20 -20.09 7.06
N ASN A 19 3.52 -19.33 7.91
CA ASN A 19 2.40 -19.83 8.71
C ASN A 19 1.10 -19.35 8.11
N TRP A 20 0.09 -20.21 8.03
CA TRP A 20 -1.23 -19.78 7.60
C TRP A 20 -1.99 -19.20 8.78
N TYR A 21 -2.74 -18.13 8.53
CA TYR A 21 -3.76 -17.72 9.48
C TYR A 21 -4.87 -18.78 9.40
N HIS A 22 -4.91 -19.69 10.37
CA HIS A 22 -5.91 -20.77 10.41
C HIS A 22 -7.20 -20.33 11.10
N ASP A 23 -7.07 -19.51 12.15
CA ASP A 23 -8.17 -18.99 12.91
C ASP A 23 -8.43 -17.52 12.57
N ARG A 24 -9.70 -17.12 12.66
CA ARG A 24 -10.05 -15.69 12.67
C ARG A 24 -9.25 -15.01 13.79
N PRO A 25 -8.48 -13.93 13.53
CA PRO A 25 -7.80 -13.21 14.60
C PRO A 25 -8.80 -12.74 15.65
N VAL A 26 -8.74 -13.34 16.85
CA VAL A 26 -9.62 -13.02 17.99
C VAL A 26 -9.26 -11.67 18.60
N GLU A 27 -8.02 -11.23 18.44
CA GLU A 27 -7.57 -9.89 18.82
C GLU A 27 -7.54 -8.98 17.59
N LEU A 28 -8.07 -7.77 17.76
CA LEU A 28 -7.88 -6.69 16.81
C LEU A 28 -6.46 -6.14 17.02
N PRO A 29 -5.59 -6.08 15.99
CA PRO A 29 -4.38 -5.29 16.12
C PRO A 29 -4.75 -3.83 16.45
N LYS A 30 -3.80 -3.06 17.00
CA LYS A 30 -3.99 -1.73 17.62
C LYS A 30 -4.79 -0.69 16.81
N GLU A 31 -4.92 -0.83 15.48
CA GLU A 31 -5.84 -0.02 14.68
C GLU A 31 -7.30 -0.43 14.93
N SER A 32 -8.09 0.49 15.47
CA SER A 32 -9.54 0.32 15.67
C SER A 32 -10.24 -0.17 14.38
N ASP A 33 -11.20 -1.08 14.54
CA ASP A 33 -11.94 -1.75 13.46
C ASP A 33 -12.47 -0.80 12.37
N ARG A 34 -12.80 0.46 12.73
CA ARG A 34 -13.26 1.49 11.77
C ARG A 34 -12.20 1.88 10.73
N VAL A 35 -10.93 2.02 11.13
CA VAL A 35 -9.83 2.38 10.21
C VAL A 35 -9.58 1.24 9.23
N ARG A 36 -9.58 0.00 9.73
CA ARG A 36 -9.45 -1.19 8.88
C ARG A 36 -10.59 -1.35 7.89
N LYS A 37 -11.84 -1.16 8.35
CA LYS A 37 -13.02 -1.18 7.47
C LYS A 37 -12.90 -0.15 6.35
N ALA A 38 -12.46 1.06 6.67
CA ALA A 38 -12.25 2.10 5.65
C ALA A 38 -11.15 1.71 4.65
N MET A 39 -10.02 1.19 5.11
CA MET A 39 -8.96 0.72 4.21
C MET A 39 -9.39 -0.45 3.34
N PHE A 40 -10.07 -1.44 3.94
CA PHE A 40 -10.63 -2.58 3.22
C PHE A 40 -11.61 -2.16 2.14
N ALA A 41 -12.55 -1.27 2.47
CA ALA A 41 -13.49 -0.71 1.49
C ALA A 41 -12.75 0.01 0.35
N ARG A 42 -11.72 0.81 0.65
CA ARG A 42 -10.93 1.48 -0.40
C ARG A 42 -10.18 0.50 -1.31
N MET A 43 -9.58 -0.55 -0.74
CA MET A 43 -8.91 -1.58 -1.53
C MET A 43 -9.89 -2.29 -2.48
N LEU A 44 -11.07 -2.67 -1.97
CA LEU A 44 -12.09 -3.34 -2.76
C LEU A 44 -12.63 -2.43 -3.87
N ASN A 45 -13.07 -1.22 -3.53
CA ASN A 45 -13.59 -0.27 -4.51
C ASN A 45 -12.57 -0.02 -5.63
N HIS A 46 -11.27 0.04 -5.29
CA HIS A 46 -10.25 0.25 -6.29
C HIS A 46 -10.07 -0.95 -7.23
N MET A 47 -10.20 -2.17 -6.72
CA MET A 47 -10.20 -3.39 -7.55
C MET A 47 -11.38 -3.44 -8.51
N ASP A 48 -12.54 -2.96 -8.07
CA ASP A 48 -13.76 -2.91 -8.89
C ASP A 48 -13.65 -1.85 -10.00
N GLU A 49 -12.98 -0.73 -9.72
CA GLU A 49 -12.89 0.43 -10.63
C GLU A 49 -11.66 0.39 -11.56
N LEU A 50 -10.54 -0.24 -11.15
CA LEU A 50 -9.30 -0.30 -11.91
C LEU A 50 -8.81 -1.75 -12.09
N PRO A 51 -8.82 -2.31 -13.32
CA PRO A 51 -8.31 -3.66 -13.57
C PRO A 51 -6.86 -3.89 -13.10
N LYS A 52 -5.99 -2.88 -13.24
CA LYS A 52 -4.60 -2.92 -12.76
C LYS A 52 -4.44 -2.92 -11.23
N ALA A 53 -5.52 -2.72 -10.47
CA ALA A 53 -5.54 -2.90 -9.02
C ALA A 53 -5.83 -4.35 -8.61
N THR A 54 -6.04 -5.26 -9.58
CA THR A 54 -6.40 -6.66 -9.38
C THR A 54 -5.30 -7.58 -9.92
N LEU A 55 -4.92 -8.59 -9.12
CA LEU A 55 -3.96 -9.60 -9.54
C LEU A 55 -4.64 -10.59 -10.47
N CYS A 56 -4.03 -10.83 -11.63
CA CYS A 56 -4.53 -11.80 -12.57
C CYS A 56 -4.50 -13.21 -11.98
N PRO A 57 -5.58 -13.99 -12.07
CA PRO A 57 -5.54 -15.42 -11.80
C PRO A 57 -4.53 -16.08 -12.74
N LEU A 58 -3.50 -16.76 -12.20
CA LEU A 58 -2.50 -17.38 -13.07
C LEU A 58 -3.08 -18.62 -13.76
N LEU A 59 -3.56 -18.47 -14.99
CA LEU A 59 -4.08 -19.55 -15.82
C LEU A 59 -3.11 -19.90 -16.97
N PRO A 60 -2.99 -21.19 -17.36
CA PRO A 60 -2.26 -21.58 -18.57
C PRO A 60 -2.83 -20.91 -19.83
N GLY A 61 -1.96 -20.46 -20.76
CA GLY A 61 -2.40 -19.82 -22.01
C GLY A 61 -2.80 -18.34 -21.87
N HIS A 62 -2.31 -17.69 -20.83
CA HIS A 62 -2.64 -16.32 -20.46
C HIS A 62 -2.49 -15.30 -21.61
N ASP A 63 -3.57 -14.54 -21.86
CA ASP A 63 -3.68 -13.54 -22.92
C ASP A 63 -2.70 -12.35 -22.74
N PRO A 64 -1.89 -11.98 -23.74
CA PRO A 64 -1.05 -10.78 -23.72
C PRO A 64 -1.79 -9.46 -23.52
N THR A 65 -3.09 -9.40 -23.82
CA THR A 65 -3.95 -8.20 -23.70
C THR A 65 -4.62 -8.06 -22.33
N CYS A 66 -4.32 -8.95 -21.39
CA CYS A 66 -4.91 -8.93 -20.05
C CYS A 66 -4.72 -7.56 -19.36
N PRO A 67 -5.82 -6.90 -18.96
CA PRO A 67 -5.76 -5.58 -18.34
C PRO A 67 -5.35 -5.64 -16.86
N LEU A 68 -5.32 -6.84 -16.27
CA LEU A 68 -4.96 -7.07 -14.87
C LEU A 68 -3.44 -6.93 -14.65
N SER A 69 -3.03 -6.94 -13.39
CA SER A 69 -1.62 -7.03 -13.02
C SER A 69 -1.15 -8.48 -12.97
N HIS A 70 0.07 -8.75 -13.40
CA HIS A 70 0.61 -10.12 -13.43
C HIS A 70 1.53 -10.43 -12.27
N THR A 71 1.98 -9.40 -11.55
CA THR A 71 2.80 -9.54 -10.36
C THR A 71 2.20 -8.80 -9.18
N TYR A 72 2.51 -9.25 -7.97
CA TYR A 72 2.14 -8.57 -6.72
C TYR A 72 2.71 -7.15 -6.68
N ILE A 73 3.93 -6.93 -7.20
CA ILE A 73 4.51 -5.58 -7.20
C ILE A 73 3.78 -4.64 -8.17
N GLU A 74 3.36 -5.15 -9.33
CA GLU A 74 2.55 -4.38 -10.29
C GLU A 74 1.21 -4.01 -9.66
N VAL A 75 0.52 -4.95 -9.01
CA VAL A 75 -0.77 -4.66 -8.36
C VAL A 75 -0.60 -3.66 -7.21
N MET A 76 0.45 -3.78 -6.41
CA MET A 76 0.76 -2.83 -5.32
C MET A 76 1.15 -1.45 -5.83
N THR A 77 1.60 -1.33 -7.08
CA THR A 77 1.87 -0.03 -7.73
C THR A 77 0.59 0.79 -7.89
N TYR A 78 -0.55 0.12 -8.04
CA TYR A 78 -1.85 0.76 -8.24
C TYR A 78 -2.71 0.71 -6.97
N ASN A 79 -2.68 -0.40 -6.26
CA ASN A 79 -3.33 -0.60 -4.97
C ASN A 79 -2.26 -0.81 -3.88
N PRO A 80 -1.65 0.26 -3.34
CA PRO A 80 -0.56 0.15 -2.36
C PRO A 80 -0.94 -0.56 -1.06
N LEU A 81 -2.23 -0.73 -0.79
CA LEU A 81 -2.71 -1.43 0.40
C LEU A 81 -2.97 -2.93 0.14
N TYR A 82 -2.84 -3.41 -1.10
CA TYR A 82 -3.09 -4.80 -1.46
C TYR A 82 -2.29 -5.78 -0.58
N LYS A 83 -2.97 -6.77 0.00
CA LYS A 83 -2.45 -7.76 0.97
C LYS A 83 -1.86 -7.17 2.25
N ARG A 84 -2.14 -5.90 2.58
CA ARG A 84 -1.71 -5.28 3.84
C ARG A 84 -2.46 -5.83 5.05
N LEU A 85 -3.76 -6.06 4.91
CA LEU A 85 -4.61 -6.49 6.02
C LEU A 85 -4.74 -8.00 6.04
N VAL A 86 -4.62 -8.59 7.22
CA VAL A 86 -5.03 -9.99 7.44
C VAL A 86 -6.52 -10.11 7.14
N CYS A 87 -6.88 -11.11 6.34
CA CYS A 87 -8.28 -11.34 6.01
C CYS A 87 -9.08 -11.65 7.29
N ARG A 88 -10.35 -11.25 7.31
CA ARG A 88 -11.25 -11.49 8.45
C ARG A 88 -12.57 -12.10 8.01
N GLN A 89 -12.68 -12.45 6.73
CA GLN A 89 -13.86 -13.06 6.16
C GLN A 89 -13.91 -14.53 6.57
N PRO A 90 -14.89 -14.97 7.38
CA PRO A 90 -14.88 -16.31 7.94
C PRO A 90 -14.80 -17.40 6.87
N SER A 91 -15.51 -17.25 5.74
CA SER A 91 -15.53 -18.23 4.64
C SER A 91 -14.16 -18.56 4.05
N HIS A 92 -13.13 -17.76 4.29
CA HIS A 92 -11.76 -18.02 3.81
C HIS A 92 -10.92 -18.91 4.75
N TYR A 93 -11.42 -19.22 5.95
CA TYR A 93 -10.68 -19.93 7.00
C TYR A 93 -11.21 -21.33 7.30
N TRP A 94 -12.29 -21.76 6.66
CA TRP A 94 -12.90 -23.07 6.92
C TRP A 94 -12.44 -24.10 5.90
N GLY A 95 -11.71 -25.13 6.35
CA GLY A 95 -11.36 -26.32 5.56
C GLY A 95 -9.91 -26.77 5.68
N SER A 96 -9.60 -27.95 5.16
CA SER A 96 -8.26 -28.58 5.20
C SER A 96 -7.26 -28.01 4.18
N GLN A 97 -7.64 -27.00 3.39
CA GLN A 97 -6.83 -26.44 2.31
C GLN A 97 -6.86 -24.90 2.30
N ILE A 98 -6.53 -24.29 3.44
CA ILE A 98 -6.28 -22.84 3.48
C ILE A 98 -5.12 -22.53 2.53
N LYS A 99 -5.35 -21.59 1.62
CA LYS A 99 -4.38 -21.12 0.64
C LYS A 99 -4.52 -19.62 0.47
N GLU A 100 -3.50 -18.99 -0.07
CA GLU A 100 -3.52 -17.57 -0.41
C GLU A 100 -4.42 -17.40 -1.64
N ASP A 101 -5.45 -16.56 -1.56
CA ASP A 101 -6.36 -16.33 -2.69
C ASP A 101 -5.91 -15.10 -3.49
N ASP A 102 -5.58 -15.29 -4.77
CA ASP A 102 -5.16 -14.21 -5.67
C ASP A 102 -6.28 -13.18 -5.90
N SER A 103 -7.54 -13.50 -5.61
CA SER A 103 -8.70 -12.60 -5.75
C SER A 103 -9.02 -11.80 -4.47
N CYS A 104 -8.43 -12.15 -3.33
CA CYS A 104 -8.69 -11.46 -2.08
C CYS A 104 -7.75 -10.27 -1.89
N VAL A 105 -8.26 -9.07 -1.62
CA VAL A 105 -7.42 -7.90 -1.26
C VAL A 105 -6.61 -8.08 0.02
N CYS A 106 -7.00 -9.03 0.88
CA CYS A 106 -6.38 -9.28 2.17
C CYS A 106 -5.48 -10.52 2.11
N VAL A 107 -4.53 -10.60 3.04
CA VAL A 107 -3.56 -11.70 3.15
C VAL A 107 -4.09 -12.81 4.06
N HIS A 108 -3.83 -14.06 3.70
CA HIS A 108 -4.19 -15.27 4.46
C HIS A 108 -2.98 -16.00 5.04
N VAL A 109 -1.77 -15.58 4.66
CA VAL A 109 -0.49 -16.13 5.11
C VAL A 109 0.30 -15.10 5.93
N ASP A 110 0.90 -15.55 7.03
CA ASP A 110 1.97 -14.83 7.72
C ASP A 110 3.30 -15.08 6.99
N THR A 111 3.72 -14.08 6.24
CA THR A 111 5.01 -14.11 5.55
C THR A 111 6.17 -13.72 6.47
N GLY A 112 5.91 -13.22 7.68
CA GLY A 112 6.91 -12.64 8.59
C GLY A 112 7.40 -11.24 8.21
N VAL A 113 6.72 -10.52 7.31
CA VAL A 113 7.06 -9.12 6.95
C VAL A 113 6.33 -8.18 7.90
N THR A 114 7.07 -7.26 8.53
CA THR A 114 6.52 -6.19 9.35
C THR A 114 6.46 -4.85 8.60
N TRP A 115 5.55 -3.98 9.03
CA TRP A 115 5.20 -2.72 8.34
C TRP A 115 5.43 -1.48 9.21
N GLU A 116 6.41 -1.54 10.13
CA GLU A 116 6.66 -0.47 11.11
C GLU A 116 6.89 0.90 10.44
N TRP A 117 7.54 0.91 9.28
CA TRP A 117 7.79 2.13 8.50
C TRP A 117 6.53 2.80 7.97
N MET A 118 5.38 2.12 7.94
CA MET A 118 4.18 2.65 7.30
C MET A 118 3.60 3.83 8.07
N ASP A 119 3.50 3.69 9.39
CA ASP A 119 2.95 4.75 10.23
C ASP A 119 3.93 5.92 10.39
N ASP A 120 5.23 5.63 10.48
CA ASP A 120 6.24 6.64 10.74
C ASP A 120 6.72 7.37 9.49
N SER A 121 6.83 6.67 8.36
CA SER A 121 7.41 7.20 7.13
C SER A 121 6.37 7.47 6.04
N LYS A 122 5.54 6.50 5.66
CA LYS A 122 4.59 6.67 4.54
C LYS A 122 3.47 7.66 4.82
N ARG A 123 3.21 8.00 6.08
CA ARG A 123 2.26 9.08 6.41
C ARG A 123 2.84 10.48 6.22
N MET A 124 4.13 10.57 5.88
CA MET A 124 4.88 11.83 5.74
C MET A 124 5.28 12.06 4.28
N TYR A 125 5.20 13.31 3.83
CA TYR A 125 5.56 13.67 2.46
C TYR A 125 7.07 13.87 2.32
N CYS A 126 7.64 13.40 1.22
CA CYS A 126 9.02 13.63 0.85
C CYS A 126 9.18 14.99 0.19
N LEU A 127 10.01 15.87 0.75
CA LEU A 127 10.31 17.19 0.16
C LEU A 127 10.83 17.14 -1.28
N ARG A 128 11.45 16.02 -1.68
CA ARG A 128 11.93 15.83 -3.05
C ARG A 128 10.88 15.23 -4.00
N GLY A 129 9.75 14.72 -3.48
CA GLY A 129 8.68 14.10 -4.25
C GLY A 129 9.21 13.11 -5.28
N ALA A 130 8.70 13.21 -6.51
CA ALA A 130 9.16 12.40 -7.65
C ALA A 130 10.65 12.52 -7.99
N LYS A 131 11.36 13.56 -7.52
CA LYS A 131 12.80 13.77 -7.74
C LYS A 131 13.67 13.12 -6.65
N CYS A 132 13.09 12.29 -5.78
CA CYS A 132 13.82 11.67 -4.68
C CYS A 132 14.76 10.54 -5.15
N THR A 133 16.07 10.82 -5.06
CA THR A 133 17.13 9.87 -5.41
C THR A 133 17.55 8.95 -4.24
N ASN A 134 17.07 9.19 -3.02
CA ASN A 134 17.38 8.33 -1.88
C ASN A 134 16.60 7.01 -1.97
N SER A 135 17.28 5.94 -2.36
CA SER A 135 16.69 4.60 -2.50
C SER A 135 16.13 4.01 -1.20
N LYS A 136 16.53 4.54 -0.04
CA LYS A 136 16.03 4.13 1.29
C LYS A 136 14.90 5.03 1.83
N CYS A 137 14.46 6.03 1.07
CA CYS A 137 13.38 6.92 1.50
C CYS A 137 12.03 6.22 1.41
N LEU A 138 11.38 6.00 2.55
CA LEU A 138 10.06 5.37 2.68
C LEU A 138 8.91 6.36 2.83
N LYS A 139 9.18 7.66 2.72
CA LYS A 139 8.14 8.70 2.70
C LYS A 139 7.28 8.60 1.44
N SER A 140 6.11 9.24 1.43
CA SER A 140 5.32 9.37 0.20
C SER A 140 5.95 10.40 -0.74
N HIS A 141 5.95 10.13 -2.03
CA HIS A 141 6.58 10.95 -3.06
C HIS A 141 5.58 11.63 -3.99
N SER A 142 4.28 11.38 -3.79
CA SER A 142 3.20 12.04 -4.50
C SER A 142 1.98 12.25 -3.57
N PHE A 143 1.02 13.09 -3.99
CA PHE A 143 -0.20 13.33 -3.22
C PHE A 143 -1.17 12.17 -3.33
N GLU A 144 -1.17 11.49 -4.47
CA GLU A 144 -1.90 10.25 -4.74
C GLU A 144 -1.50 9.19 -3.71
N GLU A 145 -0.20 9.00 -3.53
CA GLU A 145 0.34 8.09 -2.53
C GLU A 145 -0.06 8.51 -1.12
N MET A 146 -0.03 9.81 -0.83
CA MET A 146 -0.47 10.33 0.46
C MET A 146 -1.96 10.07 0.71
N CYS A 147 -2.81 10.11 -0.32
CA CYS A 147 -4.23 9.83 -0.24
C CYS A 147 -4.51 8.42 0.30
N TRP A 148 -3.65 7.45 -0.03
CA TRP A 148 -3.73 6.07 0.45
C TRP A 148 -3.30 5.92 1.91
N TYR A 149 -2.14 6.47 2.29
CA TYR A 149 -1.55 6.24 3.63
C TYR A 149 -1.99 7.23 4.71
N ASN A 150 -2.30 8.47 4.31
CA ASN A 150 -2.74 9.54 5.21
C ASN A 150 -3.78 10.42 4.50
N PRO A 151 -5.04 9.96 4.36
CA PRO A 151 -6.10 10.73 3.71
C PRO A 151 -6.37 12.07 4.40
N SER A 152 -5.99 12.21 5.68
CA SER A 152 -6.10 13.45 6.44
C SER A 152 -4.90 14.39 6.29
N TYR A 153 -3.95 14.10 5.41
CA TYR A 153 -2.81 14.97 5.17
C TYR A 153 -3.27 16.34 4.68
N LYS A 154 -2.89 17.37 5.43
CA LYS A 154 -3.14 18.80 5.18
C LYS A 154 -4.61 19.22 5.09
N ILE A 155 -5.54 18.44 5.62
CA ILE A 155 -6.97 18.82 5.66
C ILE A 155 -7.35 19.60 6.94
N LYS A 156 -6.51 19.53 7.98
CA LYS A 156 -6.71 20.20 9.28
C LYS A 156 -5.58 21.18 9.57
N ARG A 157 -5.92 22.28 10.24
CA ARG A 157 -4.97 23.32 10.64
C ARG A 157 -4.04 22.80 11.73
N CYS A 158 -2.77 23.13 11.64
CA CYS A 158 -1.80 22.82 12.68
C CYS A 158 -2.08 23.64 13.94
N THR A 159 -2.07 23.00 15.11
CA THR A 159 -2.29 23.65 16.42
C THR A 159 -1.00 23.88 17.20
N VAL A 160 0.14 23.39 16.68
CA VAL A 160 1.46 23.47 17.34
C VAL A 160 2.06 24.86 17.08
N ARG A 161 2.00 25.75 18.08
CA ARG A 161 2.50 27.15 17.97
C ARG A 161 3.96 27.25 17.50
N ALA A 162 4.83 26.32 17.88
CA ALA A 162 6.23 26.33 17.46
C ALA A 162 6.40 26.22 15.93
N HIS A 163 5.51 25.52 15.24
CA HIS A 163 5.57 25.35 13.79
C HIS A 163 5.24 26.65 13.02
N ASP A 164 4.41 27.54 13.60
CA ASP A 164 4.11 28.85 13.00
C ASP A 164 5.36 29.73 12.93
N HIS A 165 6.24 29.63 13.92
CA HIS A 165 7.53 30.33 13.93
C HIS A 165 8.49 29.74 12.90
N ILE A 166 8.53 28.42 12.71
CA ILE A 166 9.38 27.76 11.69
C ILE A 166 9.01 28.23 10.28
N ALA A 167 7.70 28.33 9.99
CA ALA A 167 7.19 28.80 8.71
C ALA A 167 7.49 30.28 8.43
N ARG A 168 7.88 31.08 9.43
CA ARG A 168 8.20 32.51 9.28
C ARG A 168 9.69 32.80 9.40
N ALA A 169 10.41 32.10 10.27
CA ALA A 169 11.79 32.38 10.66
C ALA A 169 12.83 32.08 9.57
N ARG A 170 12.51 31.24 8.58
CA ARG A 170 13.42 30.92 7.46
C ARG A 170 13.32 31.90 6.28
N GLY A 171 12.57 33.00 6.41
CA GLY A 171 12.31 33.94 5.30
C GLY A 171 11.47 33.33 4.17
N THR A 172 11.04 32.09 4.33
CA THR A 172 10.24 31.34 3.37
C THR A 172 8.82 31.23 3.89
N ILE A 173 7.84 31.82 3.22
CA ILE A 173 6.40 31.55 3.44
C ILE A 173 6.06 30.15 2.87
N ALA A 174 6.97 29.18 3.05
CA ALA A 174 6.86 27.83 2.53
C ALA A 174 6.39 26.92 3.69
N PRO A 175 5.26 26.23 3.54
CA PRO A 175 4.73 25.38 4.58
C PRO A 175 5.64 24.16 4.83
N PRO A 176 5.76 23.67 6.08
CA PRO A 176 6.53 22.48 6.38
C PRO A 176 5.87 21.24 5.76
N LEU A 177 6.56 20.56 4.83
CA LEU A 177 6.07 19.30 4.24
C LEU A 177 6.28 18.09 5.15
N ASP A 178 7.04 18.26 6.22
CA ASP A 178 7.19 17.31 7.33
C ASP A 178 6.14 17.54 8.44
N CYS A 179 5.11 18.34 8.19
CA CYS A 179 3.93 18.45 9.05
C CYS A 179 2.70 17.88 8.33
N SER A 180 1.95 16.99 8.99
CA SER A 180 0.70 16.44 8.46
C SER A 180 -0.46 17.44 8.42
N TYR A 181 -0.32 18.61 9.06
CA TYR A 181 -1.36 19.64 9.16
C TYR A 181 -1.01 20.85 8.31
N TYR A 182 -2.02 21.56 7.82
CA TYR A 182 -1.79 22.77 7.03
C TYR A 182 -1.46 23.96 7.93
N HIS A 183 -0.67 24.89 7.38
CA HIS A 183 -0.25 26.12 8.04
C HIS A 183 -0.77 27.37 7.33
N ILE A 184 -1.00 27.28 6.02
CA ILE A 184 -1.42 28.37 5.16
C ILE A 184 -2.67 27.91 4.40
N GLU A 185 -3.78 28.60 4.67
CA GLU A 185 -5.09 28.23 4.13
C GLU A 185 -5.31 28.69 2.69
N GLU A 186 -4.87 29.90 2.36
CA GLU A 186 -5.17 30.55 1.07
C GLU A 186 -3.93 31.23 0.46
N GLY A 187 -4.04 31.56 -0.82
CA GLY A 187 -3.01 32.26 -1.59
C GLY A 187 -1.99 31.31 -2.23
N LYS A 188 -0.97 31.90 -2.86
CA LYS A 188 0.01 31.18 -3.70
C LYS A 188 0.79 30.09 -2.95
N ASN A 189 0.89 30.20 -1.63
CA ASN A 189 1.64 29.28 -0.78
C ASN A 189 0.73 28.44 0.13
N ALA A 190 -0.57 28.36 -0.16
CA ALA A 190 -1.48 27.50 0.57
C ALA A 190 -0.98 26.04 0.54
N ASP A 191 -0.94 25.39 1.70
CA ASP A 191 -0.75 23.95 1.80
C ASP A 191 -1.99 23.22 2.26
N LYS A 192 -3.09 23.93 2.53
CA LYS A 192 -4.37 23.29 2.79
C LYS A 192 -4.76 22.43 1.59
N ARG A 193 -5.01 21.16 1.86
CA ARG A 193 -5.58 20.23 0.90
C ARG A 193 -7.09 20.22 1.10
N GLU A 194 -7.82 20.60 0.07
CA GLU A 194 -9.25 20.32 0.01
C GLU A 194 -9.44 18.83 -0.31
N PHE A 195 -10.19 18.12 0.52
CA PHE A 195 -10.55 16.74 0.25
C PHE A 195 -11.94 16.71 -0.37
N THR A 196 -11.97 16.84 -1.70
CA THR A 196 -13.17 16.62 -2.53
C THR A 196 -13.10 15.23 -3.16
N ALA A 197 -14.23 14.74 -3.68
CA ALA A 197 -14.27 13.46 -4.39
C ALA A 197 -13.30 13.40 -5.59
N GLU A 198 -13.01 14.55 -6.20
CA GLU A 198 -12.08 14.69 -7.33
C GLU A 198 -10.61 14.47 -6.95
N TYR A 199 -10.30 14.57 -5.66
CA TYR A 199 -8.96 14.29 -5.10
C TYR A 199 -8.86 12.93 -4.42
N ASP A 200 -9.91 12.10 -4.52
CA ASP A 200 -9.82 10.68 -4.17
C ASP A 200 -9.25 9.94 -5.38
N HIS A 201 -8.18 9.19 -5.14
CA HIS A 201 -7.46 8.46 -6.19
C HIS A 201 -7.93 7.01 -6.30
N VAL A 202 -8.94 6.62 -5.52
CA VAL A 202 -9.65 5.36 -5.76
C VAL A 202 -10.25 5.39 -7.16
N GLY A 203 -10.01 4.31 -7.90
CA GLY A 203 -10.46 4.10 -9.28
C GLY A 203 -9.58 4.71 -10.38
N MET A 204 -8.53 5.46 -10.02
CA MET A 204 -7.68 6.13 -11.02
C MET A 204 -6.44 5.29 -11.37
N ASP A 205 -6.07 5.24 -12.65
CA ASP A 205 -4.83 4.60 -13.16
C ASP A 205 -3.59 5.46 -12.84
N VAL A 206 -3.26 5.56 -11.55
CA VAL A 206 -2.11 6.36 -11.08
C VAL A 206 -1.11 5.49 -10.35
N LYS A 207 0.10 5.42 -10.92
CA LYS A 207 1.20 4.63 -10.35
C LYS A 207 1.78 5.29 -9.11
N MET A 208 1.88 4.53 -8.04
CA MET A 208 2.63 4.89 -6.84
C MET A 208 4.12 4.92 -7.14
N LEU A 209 4.78 6.01 -6.76
CA LEU A 209 6.20 6.21 -7.04
C LEU A 209 7.07 5.39 -6.09
N PHE A 210 8.05 4.67 -6.66
CA PHE A 210 9.06 3.91 -5.91
C PHE A 210 8.48 2.87 -4.94
N ILE A 211 7.35 2.25 -5.31
CA ILE A 211 6.63 1.29 -4.47
C ILE A 211 7.54 0.15 -3.98
N GLU A 212 8.50 -0.26 -4.81
CA GLU A 212 9.46 -1.33 -4.57
C GLU A 212 10.33 -1.06 -3.34
N ARG A 213 10.60 0.21 -2.99
CA ARG A 213 11.38 0.56 -1.80
C ARG A 213 10.75 0.07 -0.51
N SER A 214 9.43 -0.13 -0.52
CA SER A 214 8.61 -0.45 0.66
C SER A 214 7.92 -1.80 0.55
N HIS A 215 7.40 -2.17 -0.63
CA HIS A 215 6.52 -3.32 -0.80
C HIS A 215 7.22 -4.56 -1.36
N LYS A 216 8.42 -4.39 -1.93
CA LYS A 216 9.16 -5.49 -2.56
C LYS A 216 9.33 -6.72 -1.65
N PRO A 217 9.66 -6.59 -0.34
CA PRO A 217 9.79 -7.77 0.51
C PRO A 217 8.52 -8.61 0.61
N LEU A 218 7.33 -7.99 0.70
CA LEU A 218 6.07 -8.72 0.71
C LEU A 218 5.78 -9.31 -0.67
N ALA A 219 5.90 -8.49 -1.73
CA ALA A 219 5.63 -8.93 -3.10
C ALA A 219 6.46 -10.16 -3.47
N ASP A 220 7.76 -10.15 -3.17
CA ASP A 220 8.67 -11.26 -3.43
C ASP A 220 8.25 -12.55 -2.70
N ARG A 221 7.82 -12.45 -1.43
CA ARG A 221 7.35 -13.61 -0.64
C ARG A 221 6.02 -14.16 -1.16
N LEU A 222 5.09 -13.30 -1.56
CA LEU A 222 3.82 -13.72 -2.14
C LEU A 222 3.98 -14.31 -3.55
N GLU A 223 4.92 -13.79 -4.36
CA GLU A 223 5.30 -14.41 -5.63
C GLU A 223 5.90 -15.80 -5.44
N ALA A 224 6.78 -15.98 -4.44
CA ALA A 224 7.32 -17.29 -4.09
C ALA A 224 6.25 -18.30 -3.71
N LEU A 225 5.29 -17.88 -2.87
CA LEU A 225 4.16 -18.72 -2.49
C LEU A 225 3.29 -19.08 -3.70
N ARG A 226 2.97 -18.10 -4.55
CA ARG A 226 2.21 -18.30 -5.78
C ARG A 226 2.93 -19.29 -6.70
N TYR A 227 4.23 -19.09 -6.94
CA TYR A 227 5.07 -19.96 -7.75
C TYR A 227 5.14 -21.40 -7.22
N ALA A 228 5.37 -21.58 -5.93
CA ALA A 228 5.42 -22.90 -5.30
C ALA A 228 4.10 -23.67 -5.49
N ARG A 229 2.97 -22.99 -5.26
CA ARG A 229 1.62 -23.55 -5.47
C ARG A 229 1.39 -24.04 -6.91
N ILE A 230 1.87 -23.29 -7.91
CA ILE A 230 1.68 -23.64 -9.33
C ILE A 230 2.53 -24.84 -9.73
N ASN A 231 3.73 -24.96 -9.16
CA ASN A 231 4.69 -25.99 -9.52
C ASN A 231 4.66 -27.20 -8.59
N ASN A 232 3.75 -27.22 -7.60
CA ASN A 232 3.65 -28.26 -6.56
C ASN A 232 4.99 -28.49 -5.84
N LEU A 233 5.63 -27.39 -5.42
CA LEU A 233 6.89 -27.36 -4.67
C LEU A 233 6.67 -27.26 -3.16
#